data_AF-A0A1G4EI03-F1
#
_entry.id   AF-A0A1G4EI03-F1
#
_cell.length_a   1.000
_cell.length_b   1.000
_cell.length_c   1.000
_cell.angle_alpha   90.00
_cell.angle_beta   90.00
_cell.angle_gamma   90.00
#
_symmetry.space_group_name_H-M   'P 1'
#
loop_
_entity.id
_entity.type
_entity.pdbx_description
1 polymer ?
#
loop_
_entity_poly.entity_id
_entity_poly.type
_entity_poly.pdbx_seq_one_letter_code
_entity_poly.pdbx_strand_id
1 'polypeptide(L)' 'MIHDLNGNLLAPLPADFGLKDTVLVAGEQIVRIIMKFEPYSGDYVWHCHRLEHEDHDMMRLLKIIPSNLNRHKSN' A
#
# COMPACT_ATOMS: atom_id res chain seq x y z
N MET A 1 -9.67 -2.85 0.85
CA MET A 1 -10.71 -3.16 1.86
C MET A 1 -10.37 -2.41 3.14
N ILE A 2 -11.38 -1.88 3.84
CA ILE A 2 -11.18 -1.08 5.06
C ILE A 2 -11.70 -1.89 6.26
N HIS A 3 -10.93 -1.91 7.35
CA HIS A 3 -11.24 -2.56 8.61
C HIS A 3 -11.20 -1.54 9.76
N ASP A 4 -11.96 -1.79 10.82
CA ASP A 4 -11.76 -1.13 12.12
C ASP A 4 -10.52 -1.68 12.86
N LEU A 5 -10.20 -1.12 14.03
CA LEU A 5 -9.07 -1.58 14.86
C LEU A 5 -9.24 -3.00 15.42
N ASN A 6 -10.46 -3.55 15.41
CA ASN A 6 -10.75 -4.92 15.82
C ASN A 6 -10.70 -5.90 14.64
N GLY A 7 -10.42 -5.41 13.43
CA GLY A 7 -10.37 -6.22 12.20
C GLY A 7 -11.73 -6.44 11.53
N ASN A 8 -12.82 -5.84 12.02
CA ASN A 8 -14.13 -5.95 11.38
C ASN A 8 -14.15 -5.16 10.08
N LEU A 9 -14.76 -5.73 9.04
CA LEU A 9 -14.92 -5.07 7.75
C LEU A 9 -15.90 -3.90 7.86
N LEU A 10 -15.48 -2.73 7.37
CA LEU A 10 -16.34 -1.58 7.19
C LEU A 10 -16.93 -1.60 5.77
N ALA A 11 -18.19 -1.17 5.64
CA ALA A 11 -18.84 -1.08 4.34
C ALA A 11 -18.08 -0.07 3.44
N PRO A 12 -17.64 -0.46 2.23
CA PRO A 12 -16.92 0.42 1.33
C PRO A 12 -17.83 1.49 0.75
N LEU A 13 -17.29 2.70 0.57
CA LEU A 13 -17.94 3.76 -0.20
C LEU A 13 -17.89 3.42 -1.70
N PRO A 14 -18.80 3.97 -2.54
CA PRO A 14 -18.71 3.81 -3.99
C PRO A 14 -17.35 4.24 -4.57
N ALA A 15 -16.72 5.24 -3.94
CA ALA A 15 -15.40 5.72 -4.32
C ALA A 15 -14.26 4.75 -3.98
N ASP A 16 -14.46 3.73 -3.13
CA ASP A 16 -13.42 2.77 -2.72
C ASP A 16 -13.23 1.63 -3.73
N PHE A 17 -14.13 1.51 -4.72
CA PHE A 17 -14.06 0.49 -5.75
C PHE A 17 -13.10 0.88 -6.89
N GLY A 18 -12.56 -0.15 -7.54
CA GLY A 18 -11.65 0.00 -8.69
C GLY A 18 -10.16 -0.03 -8.32
N LEU A 19 -9.32 0.11 -9.35
CA LEU A 19 -7.86 0.18 -9.20
C LEU A 19 -7.45 1.61 -8.86
N LYS A 20 -6.56 1.75 -7.88
CA LYS A 20 -6.11 3.04 -7.35
C LYS A 20 -4.64 2.96 -6.96
N ASP A 21 -3.96 4.09 -7.03
CA ASP A 21 -2.62 4.31 -6.49
C ASP A 21 -2.64 4.93 -5.08
N THR A 22 -3.74 5.63 -4.74
CA THR A 22 -3.92 6.34 -3.48
C THR A 22 -5.22 5.91 -2.80
N VAL A 23 -5.18 5.74 -1.49
CA VAL A 23 -6.34 5.39 -0.67
C VAL A 23 -6.37 6.22 0.60
N LEU A 24 -7.56 6.65 1.01
CA LEU A 24 -7.75 7.33 2.29
C LEU A 24 -7.69 6.30 3.42
N VAL A 25 -6.85 6.57 4.41
CA VAL A 25 -6.85 5.84 5.69
C VAL A 25 -7.30 6.83 6.76
N ALA A 26 -8.54 6.70 7.23
CA ALA A 26 -9.01 7.56 8.32
C ALA A 26 -8.41 7.11 9.67
N GLY A 27 -8.58 7.95 10.69
CA GLY A 27 -8.23 7.56 12.06
C GLY A 27 -8.96 6.30 12.48
N GLU A 28 -8.29 5.44 13.25
CA GLU A 28 -8.85 4.18 13.77
C GLU A 28 -9.28 3.17 12.68
N GLN A 29 -8.69 3.28 11.48
CA GLN A 29 -8.95 2.35 10.38
C GLN A 29 -7.68 1.70 9.88
N ILE A 30 -7.84 0.49 9.34
CA ILE A 30 -6.79 -0.28 8.70
C ILE A 30 -7.23 -0.59 7.28
N VAL A 31 -6.39 -0.26 6.29
CA VAL A 31 -6.68 -0.55 4.88
C VAL A 31 -5.80 -1.68 4.39
N ARG A 32 -6.42 -2.69 3.78
CA ARG A 32 -5.74 -3.77 3.05
C ARG A 32 -5.74 -3.44 1.56
N ILE A 33 -4.53 -3.40 0.99
CA ILE A 33 -4.27 -3.19 -0.44
C ILE A 33 -3.76 -4.48 -1.08
N ILE A 34 -4.04 -4.65 -2.37
CA ILE A 34 -3.51 -5.74 -3.21
C ILE A 34 -2.95 -5.06 -4.46
N MET A 35 -1.68 -5.33 -4.77
CA MET A 35 -0.99 -4.71 -5.89
C MET A 35 -0.27 -5.75 -6.74
N LYS A 36 -0.12 -5.46 -8.03
CA LYS A 36 0.69 -6.24 -8.97
C LYS A 36 1.90 -5.41 -9.37
N PHE A 37 3.10 -5.89 -9.03
CA PHE A 37 4.35 -5.20 -9.33
C PHE A 37 4.96 -5.74 -10.62
N GLU A 38 4.65 -5.11 -11.74
CA GLU A 38 5.17 -5.45 -13.06
C GLU A 38 5.01 -4.26 -14.03
N PRO A 39 5.78 -4.20 -15.13
CA PRO A 39 6.86 -5.10 -15.52
C PRO A 39 8.23 -4.71 -14.94
N TYR A 40 8.32 -3.58 -14.24
CA TYR A 40 9.59 -2.98 -13.83
C TYR A 40 9.97 -3.27 -12.38
N SER A 41 11.28 -3.38 -12.16
CA SER A 41 11.92 -3.51 -10.85
C SER A 41 12.74 -2.26 -10.55
N GLY A 42 12.91 -1.92 -9.28
CA GLY A 42 13.66 -0.75 -8.87
C GLY A 42 13.23 -0.23 -7.51
N ASP A 43 13.73 0.96 -7.20
CA ASP A 43 13.46 1.68 -5.97
C ASP A 43 12.33 2.70 -6.21
N TYR A 44 11.25 2.55 -5.46
CA TYR A 44 10.03 3.38 -5.55
C TYR A 44 9.72 4.03 -4.21
N VAL A 45 8.86 5.04 -4.20
CA VAL A 45 8.37 5.68 -2.98
C VAL A 45 7.00 5.14 -2.59
N TRP A 46 6.76 5.05 -1.30
CA TRP A 46 5.41 4.94 -0.75
C TRP A 46 5.35 5.79 0.52
N HIS A 47 4.32 6.63 0.63
CA HIS A 47 4.25 7.64 1.68
C HIS A 47 2.82 8.11 1.95
N CYS A 48 2.66 8.87 3.04
CA CYS A 48 1.46 9.66 3.25
C CYS A 48 1.43 10.82 2.27
N HIS A 49 0.34 10.99 1.51
CA HIS A 49 0.21 12.05 0.52
C HIS A 49 -0.20 13.42 1.14
N ARG A 50 -0.01 13.58 2.46
CA ARG A 50 -0.08 14.89 3.14
C ARG A 50 1.34 15.42 3.23
N LEU A 51 1.61 16.55 2.59
CA LEU A 51 2.95 17.11 2.45
C LEU A 51 3.63 17.30 3.81
N GLU A 52 2.89 17.79 4.80
CA GLU A 52 3.43 17.99 6.15
C GLU A 52 3.80 16.67 6.82
N HIS A 53 3.15 15.56 6.48
CA HIS A 53 3.49 14.25 7.03
C HIS A 53 4.65 13.62 6.26
N GLU A 54 4.67 13.78 4.93
CA GLU A 54 5.74 13.35 4.04
C GLU A 54 7.09 13.95 4.45
N ASP A 55 7.12 15.28 4.63
CA ASP A 55 8.31 16.04 5.02
C ASP A 55 8.76 15.71 6.45
N HIS A 56 7.83 15.29 7.31
CA HIS A 56 8.10 14.84 8.68
C HIS A 56 8.15 13.30 8.79
N ASP A 57 8.99 12.68 7.96
CA ASP A 57 9.40 11.26 8.03
C ASP A 57 8.35 10.19 7.67
N MET A 58 7.16 10.53 7.16
CA MET A 58 6.18 9.54 6.67
C MET A 58 6.40 9.11 5.21
N MET A 59 7.66 9.09 4.76
CA MET A 59 8.08 8.54 3.47
C MET A 59 9.04 7.36 3.65
N ARG A 60 8.85 6.31 2.85
CA ARG A 60 9.67 5.09 2.87
C ARG A 60 9.97 4.58 1.47
N LEU A 61 11.13 3.94 1.34
CA LEU A 61 11.54 3.25 0.12
C LEU A 61 10.79 1.91 0.00
N LEU A 62 10.22 1.66 -1.17
CA LEU A 62 9.67 0.37 -1.59
C LEU A 62 10.56 -0.23 -2.69
N LYS A 63 11.29 -1.30 -2.36
CA LYS A 63 12.17 -2.00 -3.29
C LYS A 63 11.43 -3.13 -3.99
N ILE A 64 11.21 -2.98 -5.30
CA ILE A 64 10.66 -4.01 -6.16
C ILE A 64 11.81 -4.78 -6.80
N ILE A 65 11.93 -6.07 -6.48
CA ILE A 65 12.96 -6.93 -7.04
C ILE A 65 12.45 -7.73 -8.25
N PRO A 66 13.32 -8.04 -9.22
CA PRO A 66 12.96 -8.88 -10.36
C PRO A 66 12.35 -10.21 -9.93
N SER A 67 11.33 -10.66 -10.65
CA SER A 67 10.60 -11.91 -10.33
C SER A 67 11.51 -13.15 -10.38
N ASN A 68 12.56 -13.14 -11.21
CA ASN A 68 13.56 -14.19 -11.29
C ASN A 68 14.52 -14.24 -10.08
N LEU A 69 14.65 -13.16 -9.30
CA LEU A 69 15.46 -13.14 -8.07
C LEU A 69 14.75 -13.81 -6.88
N ASN A 70 13.41 -13.92 -6.92
CA ASN A 70 12.60 -14.50 -5.84
C ASN A 70 12.45 -16.03 -5.89
N ARG A 71 13.06 -16.71 -6.87
CA ARG A 71 12.88 -18.16 -7.06
C ARG A 71 13.76 -19.05 -6.17
N HIS A 72 14.60 -18.48 -5.32
CA HIS A 72 15.59 -19.20 -4.51
C HIS A 72 15.42 -18.95 -3.00
N LYS A 73 14.27 -19.30 -2.41
CA LYS A 73 14.14 -19.67 -0.98
C LYS A 73 12.95 -20.63 -0.73
N SER A 74 12.84 -21.69 -1.53
CA SER A 74 12.14 -22.90 -1.08
C SER A 74 13.20 -23.99 -0.85
N ASN A 75 13.66 -24.08 0.38
CA ASN A 75 14.23 -25.31 0.92
C ASN A 75 13.58 -25.54 2.27
#